data_AF-A0A9W6QUB6-F1
#
_entry.id   AF-A0A9W6QUB6-F1
#
_cell.length_a   1.000
_cell.length_b   1.000
_cell.length_c   1.000
_cell.angle_alpha   90.00
_cell.angle_beta   90.00
_cell.angle_gamma   90.00
#
_symmetry.space_group_name_H-M   'P 1'
#
loop_
_entity.id
_entity.type
_entity.pdbx_description
1 polymer ?
#
loop_
_entity_poly.entity_id
_entity_poly.type
_entity_poly.pdbx_seq_one_letter_code
_entity_poly.pdbx_strand_id
1 'polypeptide(L)' 'MSERAARLGELCTCGRQAVTVFVGDRGEVGYCGLPDGGDRSGPCPFCGGPRHEIGPCLQYRVRPGGAR' A
#
# COMPACT_ATOMS: atom_id res chain seq x y z
N MET A 1 -9.90 -13.48 -7.64
CA MET A 1 -9.56 -12.17 -7.06
C MET A 1 -10.85 -11.53 -6.58
N SER A 2 -10.88 -11.03 -5.35
CA SER A 2 -12.03 -10.31 -4.77
C SER A 2 -11.58 -8.93 -4.28
N GLU A 3 -12.53 -8.05 -4.02
CA GLU A 3 -12.27 -6.72 -3.49
C GLU A 3 -13.18 -6.41 -2.30
N ARG A 4 -12.71 -5.52 -1.44
CA ARG A 4 -13.49 -5.01 -0.30
C ARG A 4 -13.13 -3.57 -0.01
N ALA A 5 -14.02 -2.89 0.70
CA ALA A 5 -13.69 -1.62 1.32
C ALA A 5 -12.48 -1.78 2.26
N ALA A 6 -11.59 -0.81 2.22
CA ALA A 6 -10.47 -0.72 3.13
C ALA A 6 -10.94 -0.31 4.54
N ARG A 7 -10.29 -0.85 5.56
CA ARG A 7 -10.44 -0.44 6.96
C ARG A 7 -9.48 0.69 7.27
N LEU A 8 -9.77 1.46 8.32
CA LEU A 8 -8.86 2.49 8.81
C LEU A 8 -7.48 1.87 9.16
N GLY A 9 -6.40 2.52 8.71
CA GLY A 9 -5.03 2.04 8.89
C GLY A 9 -4.56 1.07 7.80
N GLU A 10 -5.43 0.65 6.87
CA GLU A 10 -5.01 -0.07 5.68
C GLU A 10 -4.42 0.89 4.66
N LEU A 11 -3.21 0.59 4.18
CA LEU A 11 -2.43 1.49 3.33
C LEU A 11 -2.29 0.97 1.90
N CYS A 12 -2.36 1.91 0.97
CA CYS A 12 -1.90 1.74 -0.40
C CYS A 12 -0.36 1.66 -0.45
N THR A 13 0.18 1.12 -1.53
CA THR A 13 1.64 0.98 -1.77
C THR A 13 2.40 2.31 -1.78
N CYS A 14 1.70 3.44 -1.86
CA CYS A 14 2.26 4.78 -1.73
C CYS A 14 2.33 5.30 -0.28
N GLY A 15 1.68 4.62 0.67
CA GLY A 15 1.60 4.98 2.09
C GLY A 15 0.31 5.69 2.51
N ARG A 16 -0.56 6.09 1.58
CA ARG A 16 -1.86 6.69 1.92
C ARG A 16 -2.86 5.64 2.39
N GLN A 17 -3.86 6.08 3.16
CA GLN A 17 -5.05 5.29 3.47
C GLN A 17 -5.65 4.72 2.19
N ALA A 18 -5.82 3.40 2.15
CA ALA A 18 -6.54 2.72 1.09
C ALA A 18 -8.06 3.01 1.22
N VAL A 19 -8.74 3.02 0.08
CA VAL A 19 -10.21 3.02 -0.03
C VAL A 19 -10.72 1.63 -0.42
N THR A 20 -9.94 0.89 -1.21
CA THR A 20 -10.23 -0.48 -1.64
C THR A 20 -9.03 -1.38 -1.35
N VAL A 21 -9.29 -2.61 -0.91
CA VAL A 21 -8.29 -3.66 -0.81
C VAL A 21 -8.65 -4.78 -1.79
N PHE A 22 -7.72 -5.07 -2.70
CA PHE A 22 -7.80 -6.21 -3.60
C PHE A 22 -7.17 -7.43 -2.95
N VAL A 23 -7.88 -8.54 -2.95
CA VAL A 23 -7.46 -9.81 -2.36
C VAL A 23 -7.26 -10.81 -3.50
N GLY A 24 -6.03 -11.29 -3.65
CA GLY A 24 -5.68 -12.33 -4.62
C GLY A 24 -4.68 -13.31 -4.04
N ASP A 25 -4.25 -14.27 -4.88
CA ASP A 25 -3.39 -15.37 -4.44
C ASP A 25 -2.02 -14.92 -3.93
N ARG A 26 -1.59 -13.71 -4.32
CA ARG A 26 -0.33 -13.08 -3.89
C ARG A 26 -0.47 -12.22 -2.64
N GLY A 27 -1.65 -12.20 -2.02
CA GLY A 27 -1.96 -11.42 -0.82
C GLY A 27 -2.90 -10.24 -1.07
N GLU A 28 -2.94 -9.34 -0.08
CA GLU A 28 -3.78 -8.14 -0.08
C GLU A 28 -3.00 -6.91 -0.58
N VAL A 29 -3.64 -6.12 -1.47
CA VAL A 29 -3.07 -4.86 -1.99
C VAL A 29 -4.08 -3.74 -1.82
N GLY A 30 -3.67 -2.68 -1.13
CA GLY A 30 -4.45 -1.46 -0.94
C GLY A 30 -4.35 -0.50 -2.12
N TYR A 31 -5.48 0.12 -2.46
CA TYR A 31 -5.59 1.16 -3.47
C TYR A 31 -6.18 2.43 -2.85
N CYS A 32 -5.53 3.57 -3.05
CA CYS A 32 -5.92 4.86 -2.46
C CYS A 32 -6.84 5.72 -3.35
N GLY A 33 -7.36 5.18 -4.46
CA GLY A 33 -8.22 5.93 -5.38
C GLY A 33 -7.48 6.75 -6.43
N LEU A 34 -6.15 6.84 -6.36
CA LEU A 34 -5.31 7.57 -7.30
C LEU A 34 -4.67 6.60 -8.31
N PRO A 35 -4.99 6.71 -9.61
CA PRO A 35 -4.60 5.73 -10.62
C PRO A 35 -3.09 5.70 -10.91
N ASP A 36 -2.40 6.81 -10.67
CA ASP A 36 -0.93 6.95 -10.72
C ASP A 36 -0.23 6.40 -9.47
N GLY A 37 -0.99 5.85 -8.52
CA GLY A 37 -0.50 5.52 -7.18
C GLY A 37 -0.26 6.76 -6.33
N GLY A 38 -0.77 7.92 -6.77
CA GLY A 38 -0.61 9.30 -6.29
C GLY A 38 0.80 9.71 -5.91
N ASP A 39 0.94 10.71 -5.04
CA ASP A 39 2.27 11.27 -4.73
C ASP A 39 3.22 10.22 -4.14
N ARG A 40 4.34 10.02 -4.84
CA ARG A 40 5.45 9.14 -4.50
C ARG A 40 6.71 9.95 -4.19
N SER A 41 6.59 11.24 -3.87
CA SER A 41 7.70 12.05 -3.40
C SER A 41 8.27 11.53 -2.06
N GLY A 42 9.54 11.81 -1.82
CA GLY A 42 10.24 11.43 -0.59
C GLY A 42 10.51 9.92 -0.44
N PRO A 43 11.00 9.48 0.74
CA PRO A 43 11.36 8.09 0.98
C PRO A 43 10.16 7.15 0.96
N CYS A 44 10.42 5.87 0.71
CA CYS A 44 9.43 4.81 0.79
C CYS A 44 8.88 4.70 2.24
N PRO A 45 7.56 4.79 2.45
CA PRO A 45 6.99 4.82 3.80
C PRO A 45 7.04 3.45 4.52
N PHE A 46 7.43 2.39 3.82
CA PHE A 46 7.51 1.03 4.38
C PHE A 46 8.93 0.63 4.80
N CYS A 47 9.96 1.12 4.11
CA CYS A 47 11.36 0.75 4.40
C CYS A 47 12.28 1.95 4.65
N GLY A 48 11.81 3.19 4.47
CA GLY A 48 12.61 4.41 4.60
C GLY A 48 13.60 4.67 3.46
N GLY A 49 13.80 3.72 2.54
CA GLY A 49 14.72 3.83 1.40
C GLY A 49 14.16 4.62 0.21
N PRO A 50 14.87 4.64 -0.94
CA PRO A 50 14.37 5.21 -2.18
C PRO A 50 13.03 4.57 -2.61
N ARG A 51 12.26 5.30 -3.42
CA ARG A 51 11.00 4.78 -3.96
C ARG A 51 11.28 3.67 -4.98
N HIS A 52 10.49 2.62 -4.89
CA HIS A 52 10.59 1.47 -5.78
C HIS A 52 9.94 1.82 -7.13
N GLU A 53 10.71 1.73 -8.21
CA GLU A 53 10.24 1.91 -9.59
C GLU A 53 9.50 0.67 -10.10
N ILE A 54 9.98 -0.52 -9.71
CA ILE A 54 9.43 -1.81 -10.14
C ILE A 54 8.75 -2.49 -8.95
N GLY A 55 7.43 -2.61 -9.03
CA GLY A 55 6.62 -3.32 -8.04
C GLY A 55 6.50 -2.61 -6.68
N PRO A 56 5.75 -3.23 -5.73
CA PRO A 56 5.62 -2.71 -4.37
C PRO A 56 6.90 -2.96 -3.56
N CYS A 57 7.07 -2.19 -2.47
CA CYS A 57 8.14 -2.42 -1.50
C CYS A 57 8.04 -3.85 -0.93
N LEU A 58 9.16 -4.55 -0.74
CA LEU A 58 9.16 -5.89 -0.13
C LEU A 58 8.69 -5.89 1.34
N GLN A 59 8.77 -4.74 2.02
CA GLN A 59 8.24 -4.55 3.38
C GLN A 59 6.77 -4.12 3.37
N TYR A 60 6.16 -3.96 2.19
CA TYR A 60 4.76 -3.56 2.07
C TYR A 60 3.85 -4.59 2.74
N ARG A 61 2.96 -4.09 3.59
CA ARG A 61 1.79 -4.81 4.09
C ARG A 61 0.61 -3.86 4.05
N VAL A 62 -0.56 -4.37 3.64
CA VAL A 62 -1.78 -3.54 3.62
C VAL A 62 -2.09 -3.02 5.01
N ARG A 63 -1.86 -3.82 6.05
CA ARG A 63 -1.79 -3.37 7.44
C ARG A 63 -0.33 -3.36 7.86
N PRO A 64 0.35 -2.21 7.90
CA PRO A 64 1.64 -2.16 8.59
C PRO A 64 1.37 -2.57 10.04
N GLY A 65 1.94 -3.70 10.47
CA GLY A 65 1.84 -4.12 11.86
C GLY A 65 2.29 -2.96 12.73
N GLY A 66 1.43 -2.51 13.63
CA GLY A 66 1.67 -1.31 14.43
C GLY A 66 3.10 -1.33 14.97
N ALA A 67 3.85 -0.27 14.68
CA ALA A 67 5.04 0.02 15.44
C ALA A 67 4.63 0.00 16.92
N ARG A 68 5.20 -0.92 17.68
CA ARG A 68 5.26 -0.79 19.13
C ARG A 68 6.17 0.37 19.48
#